data_AF-A0A4V2E8W2-F1
#
_entry.id   AF-A0A4V2E8W2-F1
#
_cell.length_a   1.000
_cell.length_b   1.000
_cell.length_c   1.000
_cell.angle_alpha   90.00
_cell.angle_beta   90.00
_cell.angle_gamma   90.00
#
_symmetry.space_group_name_H-M   'P 1'
#
loop_
_entity.id
_entity.type
_entity.pdbx_description
1 polymer ?
#
loop_
_entity_poly.entity_id
_entity_poly.type
_entity_poly.pdbx_seq_one_letter_code
_entity_poly.pdbx_strand_id
1 'polypeptide(L)'
;MTDQSHWAVCRTFSSRVHWVRPEIEKTNHGTFLPTYARVWASDGKLSCRERALMPGYLFFMTDPDGWGDVANVEGVHAVLANNGRASRVTDEEMRRLVLGHILRDYDEINLDGLERAPREQKRRRRTRTKPSKRARAAA
;
A
#
# COMPACT_ATOMS: atom_id res chain seq x y z
N MET A 1 33.83 14.22 7.63
CA MET A 1 32.47 14.32 7.06
C MET A 1 31.52 14.13 8.22
N THR A 2 30.80 15.17 8.62
CA THR A 2 29.74 15.06 9.62
C THR A 2 28.65 14.18 9.03
N ASP A 3 28.36 13.09 9.71
CA ASP A 3 27.58 11.99 9.18
C ASP A 3 26.10 12.37 9.40
N GLN A 4 25.54 13.06 8.38
CA GLN A 4 24.20 13.65 8.41
C GLN A 4 23.11 12.58 8.30
N SER A 5 21.90 12.92 8.78
CA SER A 5 20.71 12.09 8.59
C SER A 5 20.55 11.71 7.11
N HIS A 6 20.23 10.45 6.86
CA HIS A 6 20.11 9.90 5.52
C HIS A 6 18.94 8.93 5.41
N TRP A 7 18.52 8.65 4.19
CA TRP A 7 17.50 7.64 3.92
C TRP A 7 18.12 6.25 3.91
N ALA A 8 17.46 5.32 4.57
CA ALA A 8 17.78 3.90 4.60
C ALA A 8 16.51 3.08 4.29
N VAL A 9 16.67 1.76 4.15
CA VAL A 9 15.58 0.85 3.81
C VAL A 9 15.53 -0.29 4.82
N CYS A 10 14.33 -0.62 5.29
CA CYS A 10 14.07 -1.83 6.05
C CYS A 10 13.15 -2.77 5.28
N ARG A 11 13.34 -4.07 5.53
CA ARG A 11 12.46 -5.14 5.09
C ARG A 11 11.43 -5.41 6.17
N THR A 12 10.17 -5.45 5.78
CA THR A 12 9.01 -5.75 6.63
C THR A 12 8.21 -6.88 6.02
N PHE A 13 7.29 -7.47 6.79
CA PHE A 13 6.28 -8.34 6.20
C PHE A 13 5.34 -7.51 5.32
N SER A 14 5.25 -7.84 4.04
CA SER A 14 4.51 -7.05 3.04
C SER A 14 3.05 -6.75 3.40
N SER A 15 2.40 -7.66 4.14
CA SER A 15 1.03 -7.49 4.63
C SER A 15 0.91 -6.56 5.84
N ARG A 16 2.01 -6.23 6.52
CA ARG A 16 2.04 -5.49 7.80
C ARG A 16 2.65 -4.09 7.70
N VAL A 17 3.05 -3.62 6.52
CA VAL A 17 3.68 -2.30 6.34
C VAL A 17 2.90 -1.16 6.99
N HIS A 18 1.57 -1.20 6.91
CA HIS A 18 0.69 -0.19 7.51
C HIS A 18 0.66 -0.19 9.04
N TRP A 19 1.02 -1.31 9.68
CA TRP A 19 1.22 -1.40 11.13
C TRP A 19 2.64 -1.00 11.53
N VAL A 20 3.64 -1.41 10.75
CA VAL A 20 5.05 -1.15 11.06
C VAL A 20 5.39 0.33 10.91
N ARG A 21 4.81 1.01 9.91
CA ARG A 21 5.11 2.41 9.62
C ARG A 21 4.88 3.34 10.82
N PRO A 22 3.71 3.35 11.50
CA PRO A 22 3.51 4.16 12.70
C PRO A 22 4.48 3.82 13.84
N GLU A 23 4.84 2.54 14.02
CA GLU A 23 5.78 2.15 15.08
C GLU A 23 7.19 2.70 14.83
N ILE A 24 7.64 2.73 13.58
CA ILE A 24 8.89 3.39 13.20
C ILE A 24 8.79 4.91 13.40
N GLU A 25 7.66 5.53 13.05
CA GLU A 25 7.46 6.97 13.25
C GLU A 25 7.51 7.36 14.74
N LYS A 26 7.06 6.49 15.66
CA LYS A 26 7.20 6.70 17.12
C LYS A 26 8.66 6.71 17.59
N THR A 27 9.55 6.03 16.88
CA THR A 27 11.00 6.07 17.14
C THR A 27 11.68 7.33 16.57
N ASN A 28 10.89 8.36 16.19
CA ASN A 28 11.37 9.64 15.65
C ASN A 28 12.08 9.52 14.28
N HIS A 29 11.72 8.50 13.50
CA HIS A 29 12.21 8.29 12.15
C HIS A 29 11.11 8.60 11.13
N GLY A 30 11.36 9.58 10.25
CA GLY A 30 10.45 9.88 9.14
C GLY A 30 10.41 8.71 8.17
N THR A 31 9.22 8.33 7.68
CA THR A 31 9.07 7.18 6.77
C THR A 31 8.52 7.56 5.41
N PHE A 32 8.85 6.76 4.40
CA PHE A 32 8.31 6.90 3.06
C PHE A 32 8.01 5.52 2.46
N LEU A 33 6.78 5.34 1.98
CA LEU A 33 6.33 4.14 1.28
C LEU A 33 5.90 4.55 -0.13
N PRO A 34 6.72 4.31 -1.16
CA PRO A 34 6.30 4.56 -2.52
C PRO A 34 5.17 3.60 -2.90
N THR A 35 4.09 4.16 -3.43
CA THR A 35 2.93 3.42 -3.92
C THR A 35 2.61 3.79 -5.35
N TYR A 36 1.85 2.92 -6.02
CA TYR A 36 1.26 3.15 -7.33
C TYR A 36 -0.24 2.79 -7.28
N ALA A 37 -1.04 3.46 -8.09
CA ALA A 37 -2.43 3.11 -8.28
C ALA A 37 -2.56 2.06 -9.39
N ARG A 38 -3.29 0.99 -9.10
CA ARG A 38 -3.76 0.05 -10.10
C ARG A 38 -5.23 0.32 -10.38
N VAL A 39 -5.54 0.75 -11.59
CA VAL A 39 -6.89 1.00 -12.08
C VAL A 39 -7.25 -0.10 -13.05
N TRP A 40 -8.39 -0.77 -12.82
CA TRP A 40 -8.89 -1.78 -13.74
C TRP A 40 -10.41 -1.71 -13.91
N ALA A 41 -10.89 -2.06 -15.10
CA ALA A 41 -12.32 -2.28 -15.33
C ALA A 41 -12.71 -3.71 -14.90
N SER A 42 -13.81 -3.84 -14.15
CA SER A 42 -14.44 -5.11 -13.82
C SER A 42 -15.94 -4.95 -13.88
N ASP A 43 -16.62 -5.79 -14.68
CA ASP A 43 -18.08 -5.73 -14.88
C ASP A 43 -18.61 -4.33 -15.28
N GLY A 44 -17.91 -3.63 -16.16
CA GLY A 44 -18.28 -2.29 -16.63
C GLY A 44 -18.11 -1.19 -15.58
N LYS A 45 -17.44 -1.48 -14.45
CA LYS A 45 -17.12 -0.51 -13.40
C LYS A 45 -15.62 -0.33 -13.27
N LEU A 46 -15.20 0.91 -13.06
CA LEU A 46 -13.83 1.23 -12.69
C LEU A 46 -13.59 0.83 -11.24
N SER A 47 -12.53 0.07 -11.02
CA SER A 47 -11.97 -0.26 -9.72
C SER A 47 -10.57 0.34 -9.63
N CYS A 48 -10.21 0.84 -8.45
CA CYS A 48 -8.89 1.37 -8.19
C CYS A 48 -8.38 0.79 -6.87
N ARG A 49 -7.10 0.45 -6.81
CA ARG A 49 -6.42 0.06 -5.59
C ARG A 49 -4.99 0.55 -5.59
N GLU A 50 -4.61 1.20 -4.50
CA GLU A 50 -3.24 1.57 -4.24
C GLU A 50 -2.43 0.36 -3.74
N ARG A 51 -1.21 0.20 -4.25
CA ARG A 51 -0.28 -0.87 -3.90
C ARG A 51 1.10 -0.30 -3.63
N ALA A 52 1.85 -0.95 -2.75
CA ALA A 52 3.26 -0.62 -2.55
C ALA A 52 4.06 -0.93 -3.82
N LEU A 53 4.90 0.00 -4.25
CA LEU A 53 5.78 -0.16 -5.41
C LEU A 53 6.82 -1.26 -5.16
N MET A 54 7.33 -1.34 -3.93
CA MET A 54 8.26 -2.37 -3.48
C MET A 54 7.65 -3.09 -2.26
N PRO A 55 6.83 -4.12 -2.46
CA PRO A 55 6.17 -4.82 -1.36
C PRO A 55 7.17 -5.39 -0.34
N GLY A 56 6.94 -5.10 0.94
CA GLY A 56 7.81 -5.56 2.02
C GLY A 56 9.07 -4.72 2.22
N TYR A 57 9.21 -3.58 1.54
CA TYR A 57 10.26 -2.60 1.79
C TYR A 57 9.65 -1.27 2.21
N LEU A 58 10.30 -0.61 3.16
CA LEU A 58 9.91 0.70 3.67
C LEU A 58 11.16 1.56 3.84
N PHE A 59 11.08 2.82 3.38
CA PHE A 59 12.15 3.79 3.53
C PHE A 59 11.97 4.55 4.84
N PHE A 60 13.07 4.85 5.50
CA PHE A 60 13.08 5.65 6.72
C PHE A 60 14.31 6.56 6.78
N MET A 61 14.17 7.74 7.38
CA MET A 61 15.30 8.62 7.68
C MET A 61 15.94 8.20 8.99
N THR A 62 17.27 8.16 9.03
CA THR A 62 18.01 7.80 10.22
C THR A 62 19.34 8.52 10.30
N ASP A 63 19.81 8.69 11.52
CA ASP A 63 21.18 9.09 11.80
C ASP A 63 22.10 7.86 11.71
N PRO A 64 23.40 8.04 11.46
CA PRO A 64 24.38 6.94 11.29
C PRO A 64 24.32 5.85 12.36
N ASP A 65 23.99 6.22 13.61
CA ASP A 65 23.93 5.32 14.75
C ASP A 65 22.49 5.03 15.23
N GLY A 66 21.48 5.70 14.66
CA GLY A 66 20.08 5.61 15.10
C GLY A 66 19.26 4.47 14.46
N TRP A 67 19.80 3.80 13.45
CA TRP A 67 19.05 2.78 12.69
C TRP A 67 18.73 1.51 13.51
N GLY A 68 19.43 1.30 14.63
CA GLY A 68 19.19 0.18 15.55
C GLY A 68 17.79 0.21 16.16
N ASP A 69 17.23 1.41 16.41
CA ASP A 69 15.89 1.56 16.96
C ASP A 69 14.84 1.00 16.00
N VAL A 70 14.99 1.29 14.70
CA VAL A 70 14.14 0.76 13.63
C VAL A 70 14.29 -0.75 13.48
N ALA A 71 15.51 -1.29 13.62
CA ALA A 71 15.75 -2.73 13.54
C ALA A 71 15.03 -3.53 14.64
N ASN A 72 14.76 -2.90 15.79
CA ASN A 72 14.09 -3.52 16.94
C ASN A 72 12.55 -3.39 16.91
N VAL A 73 11.98 -2.67 15.95
CA VAL A 73 10.52 -2.52 15.82
C VAL A 73 9.87 -3.84 15.43
N GLU A 74 8.79 -4.23 16.13
CA GLU A 74 8.04 -5.45 15.81
C GLU A 74 7.49 -5.41 14.38
N GLY A 75 7.82 -6.44 13.59
CA GLY A 75 7.41 -6.56 12.20
C GLY A 75 8.42 -6.01 11.19
N VAL A 76 9.50 -5.36 11.65
CA VAL A 76 10.73 -5.19 10.88
C VAL A 76 11.51 -6.51 10.92
N HIS A 77 11.85 -7.03 9.75
CA HIS A 77 12.63 -8.26 9.63
C HIS A 77 14.13 -7.96 9.67
N ALA A 78 14.56 -6.93 8.94
CA ALA A 78 15.94 -6.49 8.88
C ALA A 78 16.04 -5.09 8.28
N VAL A 79 17.03 -4.31 8.72
CA VAL A 79 17.49 -3.12 7.99
C VAL A 79 18.46 -3.59 6.91
N LEU A 80 18.34 -3.05 5.69
CA LEU A 80 19.31 -3.34 4.64
C LEU A 80 20.63 -2.67 5.02
N ALA A 81 21.69 -3.47 5.15
CA ALA A 81 22.97 -3.02 5.65
C ALA A 81 24.11 -3.36 4.68
N ASN A 82 25.13 -2.50 4.65
CA ASN A 82 26.39 -2.71 3.97
C ASN A 82 27.53 -2.46 4.96
N ASN A 83 28.46 -3.40 5.09
CA ASN A 83 29.57 -3.34 6.05
C ASN A 83 29.14 -3.06 7.50
N GLY A 84 28.02 -3.65 7.93
CA GLY A 84 27.51 -3.52 9.30
C GLY A 84 26.83 -2.18 9.62
N ARG A 85 26.59 -1.33 8.64
CA ARG A 85 25.83 -0.06 8.77
C ARG A 85 24.61 -0.08 7.86
N ALA A 86 23.57 0.67 8.22
CA ALA A 86 22.43 0.85 7.32
C ALA A 86 22.89 1.36 5.95
N SER A 87 22.43 0.71 4.88
CA SER A 87 22.74 1.11 3.52
C SER A 87 22.07 2.44 3.22
N ARG A 88 22.88 3.44 2.89
CA ARG A 88 22.41 4.77 2.52
C ARG A 88 21.82 4.75 1.11
N VAL A 89 20.57 5.19 1.01
CA VAL A 89 19.94 5.59 -0.25
C VAL A 89 20.43 6.99 -0.58
N THR A 90 20.89 7.19 -1.81
CA THR A 90 21.36 8.50 -2.25
C THR A 90 20.20 9.47 -2.41
N ASP A 91 20.47 10.77 -2.26
CA ASP A 91 19.45 11.81 -2.41
C ASP A 91 18.86 11.80 -3.84
N GLU A 92 19.68 11.44 -4.83
CA GLU A 92 19.24 11.32 -6.22
C GLU A 92 18.26 10.16 -6.43
N GLU A 93 18.50 9.00 -5.81
CA GLU A 93 17.56 7.87 -5.84
C GLU A 93 16.25 8.20 -5.14
N MET A 94 16.32 8.81 -3.96
CA MET A 94 15.13 9.27 -3.24
C MET A 94 14.35 10.31 -4.02
N ARG A 95 15.04 11.28 -4.65
CA ARG A 95 14.41 12.30 -5.49
C ARG A 95 13.65 11.67 -6.65
N ARG A 96 14.25 10.72 -7.38
CA ARG A 96 13.58 10.01 -8.47
C ARG A 96 12.37 9.23 -7.99
N LEU A 97 12.48 8.57 -6.84
CA LEU A 97 11.41 7.77 -6.26
C LEU A 97 10.23 8.64 -5.82
N VAL A 98 10.50 9.76 -5.14
CA VAL A 98 9.48 10.72 -4.69
C VAL A 98 8.82 11.41 -5.88
N LEU A 99 9.59 11.89 -6.85
CA LEU A 99 9.04 12.50 -8.06
C LEU A 99 8.17 11.52 -8.84
N GLY A 100 8.64 10.29 -9.07
CA GLY A 100 7.85 9.27 -9.77
C GLY A 100 6.58 8.87 -9.03
N HIS A 101 6.61 8.86 -7.69
CA HIS A 101 5.40 8.65 -6.88
C HIS A 101 4.40 9.82 -7.02
N ILE A 102 4.87 11.07 -6.99
CA ILE A 102 4.02 12.27 -7.14
C ILE A 102 3.42 12.33 -8.56
N LEU A 103 4.24 12.09 -9.58
CA LEU A 103 3.85 12.15 -10.99
C LEU A 103 3.04 10.93 -11.45
N ARG A 104 2.91 9.91 -10.60
CA ARG A 104 2.20 8.65 -10.92
C ARG A 104 2.83 7.89 -12.09
N ASP A 105 4.16 7.97 -12.23
CA ASP A 105 4.93 7.34 -13.31
C ASP A 105 4.79 5.81 -13.34
N TYR A 106 4.43 5.21 -12.20
CA TYR A 106 4.31 3.76 -12.02
C TYR A 106 2.87 3.25 -12.01
N ASP A 107 1.88 4.12 -12.24
CA ASP A 107 0.47 3.71 -12.20
C ASP A 107 0.14 2.72 -13.33
N GLU A 108 -0.63 1.69 -12.99
CA GLU A 108 -1.08 0.66 -13.92
C GLU A 108 -2.54 0.92 -14.28
N ILE A 109 -2.82 1.24 -15.54
CA ILE A 109 -4.18 1.49 -16.03
C ILE A 109 -4.55 0.42 -17.06
N ASN A 110 -5.54 -0.42 -16.73
CA ASN A 110 -6.14 -1.38 -17.65
C ASN A 110 -7.65 -1.11 -17.79
N LEU A 111 -8.06 -0.54 -18.92
CA LEU A 111 -9.48 -0.21 -19.18
C LEU A 111 -10.19 -1.25 -20.06
N ASP A 112 -9.58 -2.42 -20.27
CA ASP A 112 -10.13 -3.45 -21.14
C ASP A 112 -11.51 -3.88 -20.64
N GLY A 113 -12.52 -3.79 -21.51
CA GLY A 113 -13.89 -4.15 -21.17
C GLY A 113 -14.67 -3.10 -20.39
N LEU A 114 -14.15 -1.88 -20.21
CA LEU A 114 -14.93 -0.74 -19.72
C LEU A 114 -16.10 -0.42 -20.65
N GLU A 115 -15.91 -0.61 -21.97
CA GLU A 115 -16.94 -0.44 -23.00
C GLU A 115 -17.96 -1.58 -23.06
N ARG A 116 -17.84 -2.64 -22.24
CA ARG A 116 -18.89 -3.67 -22.18
C ARG A 116 -20.13 -3.02 -21.57
N ALA A 117 -21.01 -2.57 -22.47
CA ALA A 117 -22.35 -2.10 -22.18
C ALA A 117 -22.98 -2.98 -21.09
N PRO A 118 -23.76 -2.39 -20.17
CA PRO A 118 -24.35 -3.15 -19.08
C PRO A 118 -25.10 -4.33 -19.71
N ARG A 119 -24.59 -5.55 -19.49
CA ARG A 119 -25.36 -6.75 -19.78
C ARG A 119 -26.66 -6.53 -19.03
N GLU A 120 -27.77 -6.44 -19.76
CA GLU A 120 -29.11 -6.42 -19.19
C GLU A 120 -29.20 -7.63 -18.24
N GLN A 121 -28.87 -7.47 -16.96
CA GLN A 121 -29.18 -8.44 -15.94
C GLN A 121 -30.66 -8.27 -15.63
N LYS A 122 -31.49 -8.57 -16.63
CA LYS A 122 -32.86 -9.04 -16.44
C LYS A 122 -32.77 -10.35 -15.69
N ARG A 123 -32.68 -10.27 -14.36
CA ARG A 123 -33.29 -11.24 -13.47
C ARG A 123 -33.66 -10.49 -12.20
N ARG A 124 -34.80 -9.79 -12.30
CA ARG A 124 -35.66 -9.52 -11.14
C ARG A 124 -35.78 -10.84 -10.38
N ARG A 125 -34.98 -11.01 -9.32
CA ARG A 125 -35.26 -12.03 -8.30
C ARG A 125 -36.64 -11.64 -7.80
N ARG A 126 -37.67 -12.37 -8.25
CA ARG A 126 -39.01 -12.31 -7.65
C ARG A 126 -38.80 -12.65 -6.19
N THR A 127 -38.69 -11.62 -5.36
CA THR A 127 -38.82 -11.75 -3.91
C THR A 127 -40.22 -12.29 -3.72
N ARG A 128 -40.33 -13.60 -3.45
CA ARG A 128 -41.58 -14.24 -3.09
C ARG A 128 -42.04 -13.51 -1.83
N THR A 129 -43.08 -12.68 -1.95
CA THR A 129 -43.70 -11.99 -0.83
C THR A 129 -44.12 -13.06 0.16
N LYS A 130 -43.42 -13.17 1.29
CA LYS A 130 -43.81 -14.10 2.35
C LYS A 130 -45.17 -13.62 2.87
N PRO A 131 -46.20 -14.49 2.95
CA PRO A 131 -47.50 -14.09 3.45
C PRO A 131 -47.34 -13.53 4.87
N SER A 132 -47.88 -12.33 5.08
CA SER A 132 -47.92 -11.68 6.39
C SER A 132 -48.71 -12.53 7.37
N LYS A 133 -48.46 -12.34 8.67
CA LYS A 133 -49.02 -13.17 9.76
C LYS A 133 -50.55 -13.33 9.70
N ARG A 134 -51.26 -12.33 9.13
CA ARG A 134 -52.72 -12.38 8.93
C ARG A 134 -53.17 -13.36 7.84
N ALA A 135 -52.37 -13.58 6.80
CA ALA A 135 -52.69 -14.51 5.72
C ALA A 135 -52.50 -15.99 6.13
N ARG A 136 -51.75 -16.28 7.21
CA ARG A 136 -51.60 -17.65 7.74
C ARG A 136 -52.73 -18.08 8.67
N ALA A 137 -53.54 -17.14 9.15
CA ALA A 137 -54.64 -17.42 10.08
C ALA A 137 -55.98 -17.70 9.37
N ALA A 138 -56.00 -17.65 8.04
CA ALA A 138 -57.19 -17.82 7.20
C ALA A 138 -57.07 -19.00 6.22
N ALA A 139 -56.15 -19.93 6.48
CA ALA A 139 -55.99 -21.18 5.74
C ALA A 139 -56.25 -22.37 6.66
#